data_AF-A0A3B8UGZ0-F1
#
_entry.id   AF-A0A3B8UGZ0-F1
#
_cell.length_a   1.000
_cell.length_b   1.000
_cell.length_c   1.000
_cell.angle_alpha   90.00
_cell.angle_beta   90.00
_cell.angle_gamma   90.00
#
_symmetry.space_group_name_H-M   'P 1'
#
loop_
_entity.id
_entity.type
_entity.pdbx_description
1 polymer ?
#
loop_
_entity_poly.entity_id
_entity_poly.type
_entity_poly.pdbx_seq_one_letter_code
_entity_poly.pdbx_strand_id
1 'polypeptide(L)'
;AVLPLCAAAPAAMAEGAASAASTVQAQSEDARLNAFFEQAFEARVALSPQRMTSLGRKTDYDKLDDVSDAAAERSLALQEAQLAQMKA
;
A
#
# COMPACT_ATOMS: atom_id res chain seq x y z
N ALA A 1 -34.95 45.60 32.35
CA ALA A 1 -33.75 44.75 32.45
C ALA A 1 -33.72 43.86 31.22
N VAL A 2 -32.76 44.08 30.32
CA VAL A 2 -32.60 43.27 29.09
C VAL A 2 -31.33 42.45 29.29
N LEU A 3 -31.49 41.13 29.35
CA LEU A 3 -30.38 40.17 29.48
C LEU A 3 -29.62 40.07 28.15
N PRO A 4 -28.28 40.13 28.14
CA PRO A 4 -27.52 39.90 26.92
C PRO A 4 -27.47 38.40 26.62
N LEU A 5 -27.89 38.03 25.42
CA LEU A 5 -27.69 36.71 24.84
C LEU A 5 -26.21 36.57 24.48
N CYS A 6 -25.50 35.68 25.18
CA CYS A 6 -24.14 35.28 24.82
C CYS A 6 -24.13 34.70 23.40
N ALA A 7 -23.50 35.42 22.46
CA ALA A 7 -23.16 34.89 21.15
C ALA A 7 -21.98 33.90 21.32
N ALA A 8 -22.28 32.60 21.27
CA ALA A 8 -21.27 31.56 21.22
C ALA A 8 -20.58 31.56 19.84
N ALA A 9 -19.25 31.51 19.88
CA ALA A 9 -18.34 31.63 18.75
C ALA A 9 -18.46 30.51 17.69
N PRO A 10 -18.11 30.76 16.41
CA PRO A 10 -18.12 29.75 15.33
C PRO A 10 -16.90 28.81 15.34
N ALA A 11 -16.07 28.82 16.39
CA ALA A 11 -14.79 28.10 16.40
C ALA A 11 -14.92 26.56 16.41
N ALA A 12 -16.05 26.00 16.89
CA ALA A 12 -16.22 24.55 17.02
C ALA A 12 -16.49 23.82 15.68
N MET A 13 -16.94 24.52 14.63
CA MET A 13 -17.27 23.89 13.34
C MET A 13 -16.04 23.74 12.42
N ALA A 14 -14.99 24.55 12.61
CA ALA A 14 -13.76 24.48 11.83
C ALA A 14 -12.86 23.29 12.25
N GLU A 15 -12.84 22.96 13.54
CA GLU A 15 -12.04 21.86 14.10
C GLU A 15 -12.52 20.47 13.60
N GLY A 16 -13.83 20.29 13.45
CA GLY A 16 -14.41 19.03 12.96
C GLY A 16 -14.12 18.76 11.48
N ALA A 17 -14.09 19.81 10.65
CA ALA A 17 -13.81 19.70 9.22
C ALA A 17 -12.33 19.34 8.96
N ALA A 18 -11.40 19.88 9.75
CA ALA A 18 -9.97 19.55 9.65
C ALA A 18 -9.66 18.10 10.06
N SER A 19 -10.33 17.60 11.11
CA SER A 19 -10.19 16.21 11.57
C SER A 19 -10.73 15.20 10.56
N ALA A 20 -11.88 15.49 9.94
CA ALA A 20 -12.46 14.65 8.90
C ALA A 20 -11.57 14.60 7.64
N ALA A 21 -11.03 15.74 7.19
CA ALA A 21 -10.11 15.78 6.05
C ALA A 21 -8.82 15.00 6.31
N SER A 22 -8.28 15.08 7.53
CA SER A 22 -7.09 14.33 7.94
C SER A 22 -7.34 12.82 7.94
N THR A 23 -8.53 12.39 8.36
CA THR A 23 -8.93 10.97 8.34
C THR A 23 -9.06 10.43 6.92
N VAL A 24 -9.67 11.20 6.01
CA VAL A 24 -9.80 10.82 4.60
C VAL A 24 -8.42 10.70 3.93
N GLN A 25 -7.50 11.62 4.22
CA GLN A 25 -6.13 11.57 3.72
C GLN A 25 -5.36 10.34 4.24
N ALA A 26 -5.53 9.99 5.52
CA ALA A 26 -4.92 8.78 6.07
C ALA A 26 -5.43 7.52 5.37
N GLN A 27 -6.75 7.42 5.14
CA GLN A 27 -7.36 6.29 4.43
C GLN A 27 -6.87 6.18 2.98
N SER A 28 -6.66 7.30 2.28
CA SER A 28 -6.14 7.25 0.91
C SER A 28 -4.68 6.80 0.86
N GLU A 29 -3.86 7.22 1.83
CA GLU A 29 -2.47 6.76 1.93
C GLU A 29 -2.39 5.26 2.27
N ASP A 30 -3.23 4.77 3.18
CA ASP A 30 -3.34 3.33 3.48
C ASP A 30 -3.71 2.53 2.23
N ALA A 31 -4.69 3.01 1.45
CA ALA A 31 -5.07 2.37 0.19
C ALA A 31 -3.93 2.36 -0.84
N ARG A 32 -3.17 3.46 -0.96
CA ARG A 32 -1.97 3.54 -1.82
C ARG A 32 -0.93 2.51 -1.41
N LEU A 33 -0.62 2.41 -0.12
CA LEU A 33 0.39 1.49 0.41
C LEU A 33 -0.04 0.03 0.24
N ASN A 34 -1.30 -0.29 0.53
CA ASN A 34 -1.84 -1.64 0.32
C ASN A 34 -1.73 -2.06 -1.15
N ALA A 35 -2.08 -1.17 -2.08
CA ALA A 35 -1.94 -1.45 -3.51
C ALA A 35 -0.48 -1.67 -3.93
N PHE A 36 0.45 -0.90 -3.36
CA PHE A 36 1.89 -1.10 -3.58
C PHE A 36 2.35 -2.47 -3.07
N PHE A 37 1.99 -2.86 -1.85
CA PHE A 37 2.40 -4.15 -1.28
C PHE A 37 1.82 -5.34 -2.05
N GLU A 38 0.56 -5.25 -2.47
CA GLU A 38 -0.08 -6.25 -3.31
C GLU A 38 0.70 -6.45 -4.63
N GLN A 39 0.95 -5.35 -5.35
CA GLN A 39 1.70 -5.40 -6.62
C GLN A 39 3.12 -5.94 -6.43
N ALA A 40 3.80 -5.53 -5.35
CA ALA A 40 5.15 -5.97 -5.06
C ALA A 40 5.20 -7.47 -4.74
N PHE A 41 4.23 -7.97 -3.98
CA PHE A 41 4.08 -9.39 -3.68
C PHE A 41 3.80 -10.20 -4.93
N GLU A 42 2.84 -9.78 -5.75
CA GLU A 42 2.47 -10.46 -6.99
C GLU A 42 3.64 -10.55 -7.97
N ALA A 43 4.38 -9.45 -8.16
CA ALA A 43 5.58 -9.45 -9.00
C ALA A 43 6.65 -10.43 -8.50
N ARG A 44 6.82 -10.54 -7.17
CA ARG A 44 7.73 -11.53 -6.59
C ARG A 44 7.21 -12.94 -6.80
N VAL A 45 5.92 -13.22 -6.56
CA VAL A 45 5.33 -14.55 -6.75
C VAL A 45 5.47 -15.02 -8.20
N ALA A 46 5.30 -14.12 -9.17
CA ALA A 46 5.46 -14.43 -10.59
C ALA A 46 6.88 -14.93 -10.98
N LEU A 47 7.91 -14.62 -10.18
CA LEU A 47 9.27 -15.13 -10.40
C LEU A 47 9.50 -16.56 -9.88
N SER A 48 8.50 -17.21 -9.26
CA SER A 48 8.66 -18.53 -8.63
C SER A 48 7.42 -19.42 -8.81
N PRO A 49 7.47 -20.34 -9.79
CA PRO A 49 6.48 -21.41 -9.93
C PRO A 49 6.24 -22.19 -8.63
N GLN A 50 7.27 -22.41 -7.81
CA GLN A 50 7.13 -23.16 -6.57
C GLN A 50 6.37 -22.36 -5.50
N ARG A 51 6.59 -21.03 -5.42
CA ARG A 51 5.75 -20.16 -4.57
C ARG A 51 4.31 -20.12 -5.06
N MET A 52 4.08 -20.01 -6.37
CA MET A 52 2.73 -20.10 -6.94
C MET A 52 2.04 -21.40 -6.53
N THR A 53 2.74 -22.52 -6.60
CA THR A 53 2.26 -23.83 -6.15
C THR A 53 1.92 -23.86 -4.66
N SER A 54 2.80 -23.31 -3.81
CA SER A 54 2.57 -23.23 -2.36
C SER A 54 1.33 -22.39 -1.99
N LEU A 55 0.97 -21.42 -2.84
CA LEU A 55 -0.21 -20.57 -2.69
C LEU A 55 -1.48 -21.16 -3.34
N GLY A 56 -1.39 -22.38 -3.92
CA GLY A 56 -2.52 -23.03 -4.59
C GLY A 56 -2.84 -22.51 -5.99
N ARG A 57 -1.94 -21.75 -6.63
CA ARG A 57 -2.16 -21.12 -7.94
C ARG A 57 -1.74 -22.02 -9.10
N LYS A 58 -2.69 -22.57 -9.84
CA LYS A 58 -2.47 -23.55 -10.94
C LYS A 58 -1.58 -23.11 -12.12
N THR A 59 -1.07 -21.88 -12.13
CA THR A 59 -0.14 -21.38 -13.15
C THR A 59 1.24 -22.01 -12.98
N ASP A 60 1.86 -22.48 -14.07
CA ASP A 60 3.22 -23.05 -14.08
C ASP A 60 3.48 -24.21 -13.09
N TYR A 61 2.44 -24.99 -12.75
CA TYR A 61 2.49 -26.10 -11.78
C TYR A 61 3.49 -27.22 -12.12
N ASP A 62 3.92 -27.29 -13.39
CA ASP A 62 4.87 -28.26 -13.91
C ASP A 62 6.33 -27.77 -13.88
N LYS A 63 6.59 -26.57 -13.34
CA LYS A 63 7.90 -25.93 -13.36
C LYS A 63 8.53 -25.82 -11.97
N LEU A 64 9.86 -25.83 -11.95
CA LEU A 64 10.67 -25.47 -10.79
C LEU A 64 11.19 -24.03 -10.94
N ASP A 65 11.62 -23.45 -9.82
CA ASP A 65 12.24 -22.13 -9.82
C ASP A 65 13.56 -22.16 -10.62
N ASP A 66 13.84 -21.04 -11.30
CA ASP A 66 15.11 -20.83 -12.02
C ASP A 66 16.21 -20.47 -11.01
N VAL A 67 17.21 -21.33 -10.89
CA VAL A 67 18.33 -21.19 -9.93
C VAL A 67 19.59 -20.57 -10.55
N SER A 68 19.49 -20.01 -11.75
CA SER A 68 20.61 -19.34 -12.42
C SER A 68 20.95 -17.99 -11.79
N ASP A 69 22.19 -17.54 -11.99
CA ASP A 69 22.64 -16.20 -11.57
C ASP A 69 21.78 -15.09 -12.20
N ALA A 70 21.39 -15.26 -13.47
CA ALA A 70 20.52 -14.32 -14.17
C ALA A 70 19.11 -14.21 -13.52
N ALA A 71 18.60 -15.29 -12.92
CA ALA A 71 17.36 -15.24 -12.15
C ALA A 71 17.54 -14.51 -10.81
N ALA A 72 18.67 -14.73 -10.14
CA ALA A 72 19.01 -14.02 -8.92
C ALA A 72 19.15 -12.50 -9.17
N GLU A 73 19.81 -12.10 -10.25
CA GLU A 73 19.94 -10.69 -10.67
C GLU A 73 18.58 -10.05 -10.95
N ARG A 74 17.68 -10.74 -11.66
CA ARG A 74 16.31 -10.26 -11.89
C ARG A 74 15.53 -10.05 -10.60
N SER A 75 15.65 -10.99 -9.66
CA SER A 75 15.01 -10.89 -8.34
C SER A 75 15.57 -9.74 -7.52
N LEU A 76 16.89 -9.50 -7.57
CA LEU A 76 17.54 -8.38 -6.92
C LEU A 76 17.08 -7.04 -7.51
N ALA A 77 17.14 -6.89 -8.82
CA ALA A 77 16.72 -5.68 -9.53
C ALA A 77 15.25 -5.33 -9.25
N LEU A 78 14.37 -6.35 -9.19
CA LEU A 78 12.97 -6.15 -8.82
C LEU A 78 12.84 -5.57 -7.39
N GLN A 79 13.59 -6.11 -6.42
CA GLN A 79 13.55 -5.64 -5.04
C GLN A 79 14.10 -4.21 -4.90
N GLU A 80 15.18 -3.88 -5.62
CA GLU A 80 15.74 -2.53 -5.63
C GLU A 80 14.76 -1.52 -6.22
N ALA A 81 14.08 -1.86 -7.33
CA ALA A 81 13.05 -1.03 -7.93
C ALA A 81 11.87 -0.79 -6.98
N GLN A 82 11.39 -1.84 -6.30
CA GLN A 82 10.33 -1.73 -5.29
C GLN A 82 10.75 -0.84 -4.11
N LEU A 83 12.00 -0.98 -3.66
CA LEU A 83 12.55 -0.14 -2.59
C LEU A 83 12.62 1.34 -3.00
N ALA A 84 13.05 1.62 -4.23
CA ALA A 84 13.08 2.98 -4.75
C ALA A 84 11.66 3.57 -4.84
N GLN A 85 10.70 2.80 -5.32
CA GLN A 85 9.29 3.21 -5.41
C GLN A 85 8.67 3.49 -4.03
N MET A 86 8.97 2.67 -3.02
CA MET A 86 8.46 2.87 -1.66
C MET A 86 8.98 4.17 -1.02
N LYS A 87 10.19 4.59 -1.39
CA LYS A 87 10.84 5.81 -0.88
C LYS A 87 10.40 7.09 -1.60
N ALA A 88 9.67 6.97 -2.71
CA ALA A 88 9.21 8.07 -3.55
C ALA A 88 7.80 8.55 -3.16
#